data_AF-A0A8H6CUK5-F1
#
_entry.id   AF-A0A8H6CUK5-F1
#
_cell.length_a   1.000
_cell.length_b   1.000
_cell.length_c   1.000
_cell.angle_alpha   90.00
_cell.angle_beta   90.00
_cell.angle_gamma   90.00
#
_symmetry.space_group_name_H-M   'P 1'
#
loop_
_entity.id
_entity.type
_entity.pdbx_description
1 polymer ?
#
loop_
_entity_poly.entity_id
_entity_poly.type
_entity_poly.pdbx_seq_one_letter_code
_entity_poly.pdbx_strand_id
1 'polypeptide(L)'
;MAEGNTRYHYDPSMAAAVIFIVAFSLSGIYHAYQVIRLRSWYFIPFVVGSIVEIIGCTGRAVNASEPSGEWTKGPYIIQALFLLLGPPFYAASIYMVLGRLIRLLRADSFSVVRLNWLTKIFLFGDIASIAAQGMGGGMLAGADSKSAKDRGQMIIIIGLFIQLIFFGMFIIVTVIFHHRIHKMPTVASLKIRAPWKRLLIVLYISSGLIMIRSIFRVIEYIMGEDGELMAKEAYIYIFDGVMKSNLPEDVQDYLGKLVKRLTDHLKDQLVGVYLFGSASYDAYQPGLSDLDVQAIVKSPLNTSEKEAIISRLTQASLPCPATKLEFVVYAQGSLKPANRHPAFELNLNTGPHQADHISLDPANESSHWFLLDIAMGRQLGRCLYGADLAEAFGAIPRRWVLEGMADSLAWHQANEASSTNSVLNGCRSWRYIAMGEFCSKLEGANWALKQDNCPAIVRRAVEGRKTGDKLDAGQVMELYDIVVKANRDKLETEDD
;
A
#
# COMPACT_ATOMS: atom_id res chain seq x y z
N MET A 1 -8.25 7.74 -44.12
CA MET A 1 -7.84 6.50 -43.43
C MET A 1 -8.79 6.32 -42.26
N ALA A 2 -9.33 5.13 -42.09
CA ALA A 2 -10.49 4.83 -41.25
C ALA A 2 -10.33 5.33 -39.80
N GLU A 3 -11.40 5.88 -39.23
CA GLU A 3 -11.53 6.13 -37.79
C GLU A 3 -11.11 4.87 -37.03
N GLY A 4 -10.00 4.98 -36.30
CA GLY A 4 -9.46 3.87 -35.51
C GLY A 4 -10.52 3.38 -34.54
N ASN A 5 -10.85 2.10 -34.62
CA ASN A 5 -11.84 1.42 -33.80
C ASN A 5 -11.25 1.23 -32.39
N THR A 6 -11.15 2.31 -31.62
CA THR A 6 -10.52 2.35 -30.30
C THR A 6 -11.41 1.64 -29.27
N ARG A 7 -11.28 0.31 -29.22
CA ARG A 7 -11.94 -0.56 -28.22
C ARG A 7 -11.22 -0.56 -26.87
N TYR A 8 -9.93 -0.27 -26.89
CA TYR A 8 -9.12 -0.06 -25.70
C TYR A 8 -8.39 1.28 -25.84
N HIS A 9 -8.21 1.96 -24.70
CA HIS A 9 -7.36 3.15 -24.59
C HIS A 9 -5.91 2.81 -24.17
N TYR A 10 -5.62 1.52 -23.97
CA TYR A 10 -4.33 0.96 -23.57
C TYR A 10 -4.14 -0.41 -24.22
N ASP A 11 -2.90 -0.90 -24.27
CA ASP A 11 -2.60 -2.24 -24.80
C ASP A 11 -2.76 -3.29 -23.71
N PRO A 12 -3.69 -4.27 -23.85
CA PRO A 12 -3.94 -5.26 -22.81
C PRO A 12 -2.68 -6.07 -22.45
N SER A 13 -2.39 -6.22 -21.16
CA SER A 13 -1.22 -6.98 -20.71
C SER A 13 -1.39 -8.50 -20.84
N MET A 14 -0.56 -9.11 -21.69
CA MET A 14 -0.52 -10.56 -21.88
C MET A 14 -0.04 -11.30 -20.62
N ALA A 15 1.01 -10.79 -19.97
CA ALA A 15 1.57 -11.40 -18.76
C ALA A 15 0.53 -11.49 -17.65
N ALA A 16 -0.21 -10.40 -17.45
CA ALA A 16 -1.29 -10.29 -16.49
C ALA A 16 -2.43 -11.28 -16.75
N ALA A 17 -2.88 -11.38 -18.01
CA ALA A 17 -3.92 -12.33 -18.41
C ALA A 17 -3.51 -13.79 -18.16
N VAL A 18 -2.28 -14.16 -18.50
CA VAL A 18 -1.74 -15.51 -18.29
C VAL A 18 -1.64 -15.86 -16.81
N ILE A 19 -1.15 -14.95 -15.96
CA ILE A 19 -1.06 -15.16 -14.51
C ILE A 19 -2.43 -15.50 -13.92
N PHE A 20 -3.47 -14.74 -14.27
CA PHE A 20 -4.82 -15.02 -13.76
C PHE A 20 -5.42 -16.31 -14.32
N ILE A 21 -5.20 -16.64 -15.59
CA ILE A 21 -5.62 -17.94 -16.15
C ILE A 21 -5.02 -19.09 -15.34
N VAL A 22 -3.71 -19.04 -15.08
CA VAL A 22 -3.01 -20.07 -14.29
C VAL A 22 -3.56 -20.13 -12.87
N ALA A 23 -3.72 -18.99 -12.20
CA ALA A 23 -4.22 -18.92 -10.83
C ALA A 23 -5.66 -19.49 -10.70
N PHE A 24 -6.58 -19.08 -11.57
CA PHE A 24 -7.95 -19.60 -11.57
C PHE A 24 -8.02 -21.06 -11.99
N SER A 25 -7.15 -21.52 -12.89
CA SER A 25 -7.08 -22.94 -13.29
C SER A 25 -6.61 -23.82 -12.13
N LEU A 26 -5.51 -23.45 -11.46
CA LEU A 26 -4.98 -24.20 -10.33
C LEU A 26 -6.01 -24.25 -9.18
N SER A 27 -6.61 -23.11 -8.84
CA SER A 27 -7.64 -23.03 -7.81
C SER A 27 -8.90 -23.81 -8.18
N GLY A 28 -9.38 -23.67 -9.42
CA GLY A 28 -10.57 -24.34 -9.94
C GLY A 28 -10.41 -25.86 -9.95
N ILE A 29 -9.27 -26.37 -10.43
CA ILE A 29 -8.96 -27.82 -10.44
C ILE A 29 -8.89 -28.36 -9.00
N TYR A 30 -8.20 -27.65 -8.11
CA TYR A 30 -8.07 -28.06 -6.72
C TYR A 30 -9.44 -28.15 -6.01
N HIS A 31 -10.28 -27.11 -6.17
CA HIS A 31 -11.61 -27.12 -5.56
C HIS A 31 -12.57 -28.09 -6.27
N ALA A 32 -12.44 -28.32 -7.57
CA ALA A 32 -13.21 -29.35 -8.28
C ALA A 32 -12.87 -30.75 -7.75
N TYR A 33 -11.58 -31.03 -7.55
CA TYR A 33 -11.13 -32.27 -6.91
C TYR A 33 -11.72 -32.42 -5.51
N GLN A 34 -11.69 -31.37 -4.68
CA GLN A 34 -12.31 -31.39 -3.36
C GLN A 34 -13.83 -31.62 -3.41
N VAL A 35 -14.54 -30.95 -4.33
CA VAL A 35 -16.00 -31.09 -4.51
C VAL A 35 -16.37 -32.52 -4.84
N ILE A 36 -15.65 -33.15 -5.78
CA ILE A 36 -15.91 -34.52 -6.20
C ILE A 36 -15.51 -35.51 -5.09
N ARG A 37 -14.31 -35.37 -4.54
CA ARG A 37 -13.75 -36.33 -3.57
C ARG A 37 -14.48 -36.30 -2.23
N LEU A 38 -14.82 -35.11 -1.74
CA LEU A 38 -15.49 -34.89 -0.45
C LEU A 38 -17.02 -34.82 -0.59
N ARG A 39 -17.56 -34.93 -1.82
CA ARG A 39 -18.99 -34.76 -2.15
C ARG A 39 -19.58 -33.45 -1.61
N SER A 40 -18.76 -32.39 -1.58
CA SER A 40 -19.15 -31.06 -1.12
C SER A 40 -19.85 -30.27 -2.23
N TRP A 41 -20.92 -30.83 -2.80
CA TRP A 41 -21.66 -30.28 -3.95
C TRP A 41 -22.19 -28.84 -3.77
N TYR A 42 -22.31 -28.37 -2.53
CA TYR A 42 -22.65 -26.97 -2.27
C TYR A 42 -21.58 -25.98 -2.76
N PHE A 43 -20.35 -26.44 -3.02
CA PHE A 43 -19.24 -25.59 -3.45
C PHE A 43 -19.05 -25.59 -4.98
N ILE A 44 -19.99 -26.21 -5.74
CA ILE A 44 -20.02 -26.16 -7.22
C ILE A 44 -19.96 -24.71 -7.75
N PRO A 45 -20.68 -23.72 -7.19
CA PRO A 45 -20.63 -22.35 -7.73
C PRO A 45 -19.20 -21.81 -7.81
N PHE A 46 -18.33 -22.10 -6.85
CA PHE A 46 -16.93 -21.68 -6.88
C PHE A 46 -16.21 -22.18 -8.13
N VAL A 47 -16.39 -23.45 -8.47
CA VAL A 47 -15.78 -24.08 -9.64
C VAL A 47 -16.32 -23.46 -10.93
N VAL A 48 -17.63 -23.21 -11.00
CA VAL A 48 -18.26 -22.51 -12.13
C VAL A 48 -17.71 -21.10 -12.27
N GLY A 49 -17.56 -20.37 -11.15
CA GLY A 49 -16.93 -19.05 -11.12
C GLY A 49 -15.50 -19.05 -11.65
N SER A 50 -14.70 -20.05 -11.28
CA SER A 50 -13.33 -20.20 -11.81
C SER A 50 -13.33 -20.45 -13.33
N ILE A 51 -14.23 -21.27 -13.85
CA ILE A 51 -14.37 -21.50 -15.30
C ILE A 51 -14.75 -20.20 -16.01
N VAL A 52 -15.71 -19.45 -15.46
CA VAL A 52 -16.17 -18.17 -16.01
C VAL A 52 -15.02 -17.16 -16.07
N GLU A 53 -14.24 -17.02 -14.99
CA GLU A 53 -13.07 -16.11 -14.96
C GLU A 53 -11.99 -16.55 -15.95
N ILE A 54 -11.71 -17.85 -16.09
CA ILE A 54 -10.75 -18.37 -17.07
C ILE A 54 -11.16 -18.00 -18.49
N ILE A 55 -12.44 -18.15 -18.85
CA ILE A 55 -12.96 -17.76 -20.17
C ILE A 55 -12.78 -16.25 -20.39
N GLY A 56 -13.11 -15.44 -19.39
CA GLY A 56 -12.92 -13.99 -19.46
C GLY A 56 -11.46 -13.58 -19.63
N CYS A 57 -10.56 -14.14 -18.84
CA CYS A 57 -9.12 -13.89 -18.94
C CYS A 57 -8.53 -14.39 -20.27
N THR A 58 -9.06 -15.49 -20.82
CA THR A 58 -8.66 -16.00 -22.14
C THR A 58 -9.04 -15.02 -23.24
N GLY A 59 -10.25 -14.45 -23.19
CA GLY A 59 -10.64 -13.37 -24.10
C GLY A 59 -9.67 -12.19 -24.05
N ARG A 60 -9.25 -11.79 -22.84
CA ARG A 60 -8.25 -10.73 -22.63
C ARG A 60 -6.87 -11.10 -23.18
N ALA A 61 -6.42 -12.34 -22.97
CA ALA A 61 -5.15 -12.84 -23.51
C ALA A 61 -5.14 -12.85 -25.04
N VAL A 62 -6.25 -13.19 -25.68
CA VAL A 62 -6.38 -13.14 -27.14
C VAL A 62 -6.23 -11.69 -27.63
N ASN A 63 -6.96 -10.72 -27.06
CA ASN A 63 -6.77 -9.32 -27.43
C ASN A 63 -5.35 -8.80 -27.11
N ALA A 64 -4.71 -9.27 -26.04
CA ALA A 64 -3.34 -8.92 -25.70
C ALA A 64 -2.30 -9.48 -26.71
N SER A 65 -2.66 -10.51 -27.48
CA SER A 65 -1.80 -11.08 -28.53
C SER A 65 -2.00 -10.42 -29.91
N GLU A 66 -3.01 -9.56 -30.05
CA GLU A 66 -3.32 -8.85 -31.28
C GLU A 66 -2.50 -7.55 -31.40
N PRO A 67 -2.23 -7.06 -32.63
CA PRO A 67 -1.56 -5.79 -32.83
C PRO A 67 -2.34 -4.62 -32.19
N SER A 68 -1.62 -3.72 -31.53
CA SER A 68 -2.19 -2.53 -30.88
C SER A 68 -3.05 -1.72 -31.85
N GLY A 69 -4.30 -1.45 -31.48
CA GLY A 69 -5.26 -0.72 -32.30
C GLY A 69 -6.10 -1.57 -33.27
N GLU A 70 -5.80 -2.86 -33.43
CA GLU A 70 -6.52 -3.77 -34.36
C GLU A 70 -7.29 -4.89 -33.64
N TRP A 71 -7.76 -4.64 -32.42
CA TRP A 71 -8.41 -5.66 -31.59
C TRP A 71 -9.73 -6.17 -32.16
N THR A 72 -9.90 -7.49 -32.17
CA THR A 72 -11.14 -8.11 -32.60
C THR A 72 -12.25 -7.96 -31.56
N LYS A 73 -13.49 -7.74 -32.05
CA LYS A 73 -14.66 -7.44 -31.21
C LYS A 73 -15.08 -8.64 -30.33
N GLY A 74 -14.91 -9.85 -30.81
CA GLY A 74 -15.35 -11.08 -30.12
C GLY A 74 -14.67 -11.29 -28.77
N PRO A 75 -13.34 -11.37 -28.72
CA PRO A 75 -12.59 -11.51 -27.47
C PRO A 75 -12.86 -10.35 -26.49
N TYR A 76 -13.02 -9.11 -26.99
CA TYR A 76 -13.37 -7.94 -26.17
C TYR A 76 -14.74 -8.11 -25.48
N ILE A 77 -15.74 -8.63 -26.18
CA ILE A 77 -17.05 -8.91 -25.60
C ILE A 77 -16.95 -10.05 -24.58
N ILE A 78 -16.21 -11.12 -24.90
CA ILE A 78 -16.03 -12.27 -24.02
C ILE A 78 -15.42 -11.83 -22.70
N GLN A 79 -14.30 -11.09 -22.71
CA GLN A 79 -13.70 -10.62 -21.47
C GLN A 79 -14.63 -9.67 -20.69
N ALA A 80 -15.32 -8.74 -21.36
CA ALA A 80 -16.18 -7.76 -20.71
C ALA A 80 -17.38 -8.42 -20.00
N LEU A 81 -17.97 -9.45 -20.60
CA LEU A 81 -19.08 -10.19 -20.04
C LEU A 81 -18.63 -11.19 -18.97
N PHE A 82 -17.64 -12.04 -19.26
CA PHE A 82 -17.30 -13.15 -18.36
C PHE A 82 -16.58 -12.67 -17.09
N LEU A 83 -15.70 -11.67 -17.18
CA LEU A 83 -15.06 -11.07 -15.99
C LEU A 83 -16.07 -10.31 -15.10
N LEU A 84 -17.17 -9.88 -15.69
CA LEU A 84 -18.29 -9.25 -14.98
C LEU A 84 -19.15 -10.30 -14.26
N LEU A 85 -19.36 -11.47 -14.88
CA LEU A 85 -20.23 -12.54 -14.34
C LEU A 85 -19.57 -13.47 -13.30
N GLY A 86 -18.23 -13.49 -13.18
CA GLY A 86 -17.50 -14.36 -12.24
C GLY A 86 -17.80 -14.12 -10.74
N PRO A 87 -17.73 -12.88 -10.22
CA PRO A 87 -17.84 -12.60 -8.78
C PRO A 87 -19.11 -13.10 -8.07
N PRO A 88 -20.32 -13.02 -8.66
CA PRO A 88 -21.53 -13.59 -8.06
C PRO A 88 -21.43 -15.08 -7.70
N PHE A 89 -20.67 -15.88 -8.46
CA PHE A 89 -20.47 -17.30 -8.15
C PHE A 89 -19.61 -17.51 -6.88
N TYR A 90 -18.61 -16.65 -6.66
CA TYR A 90 -17.83 -16.67 -5.43
C TYR A 90 -18.67 -16.20 -4.24
N ALA A 91 -19.52 -15.18 -4.42
CA ALA A 91 -20.46 -14.73 -3.40
C ALA A 91 -21.43 -15.86 -2.99
N ALA A 92 -22.03 -16.55 -3.96
CA ALA A 92 -22.90 -17.70 -3.71
C ALA A 92 -22.21 -18.80 -2.88
N SER A 93 -20.93 -19.06 -3.14
CA SER A 93 -20.14 -20.05 -2.40
C SER A 93 -19.96 -19.64 -0.93
N ILE A 94 -19.66 -18.37 -0.67
CA ILE A 94 -19.51 -17.79 0.67
C ILE A 94 -20.84 -17.87 1.45
N TYR A 95 -21.98 -17.61 0.81
CA TYR A 95 -23.28 -17.73 1.47
C TYR A 95 -23.56 -19.16 1.95
N MET A 96 -23.18 -20.15 1.14
CA MET A 96 -23.36 -21.56 1.49
C MET A 96 -22.41 -22.00 2.60
N VAL A 97 -21.16 -21.49 2.61
CA VAL A 97 -20.22 -21.72 3.70
C VAL A 97 -20.76 -21.15 5.00
N LEU A 98 -21.25 -19.91 5.03
CA LEU A 98 -21.86 -19.32 6.23
C LEU A 98 -23.08 -20.15 6.69
N GLY A 99 -24.00 -20.49 5.78
CA GLY A 99 -25.17 -21.29 6.11
C GLY A 99 -24.84 -22.69 6.65
N ARG A 100 -23.71 -23.27 6.27
CA ARG A 100 -23.21 -24.53 6.85
C ARG A 100 -22.51 -24.31 8.18
N LEU A 101 -21.77 -23.23 8.33
CA LEU A 101 -21.11 -22.85 9.58
C LEU A 101 -22.13 -22.63 10.70
N ILE A 102 -23.23 -21.91 10.44
CA ILE A 102 -24.28 -21.68 11.43
C ILE A 102 -24.93 -23.00 11.88
N ARG A 103 -25.19 -23.92 10.93
CA ARG A 103 -25.70 -25.28 11.24
C ARG A 103 -24.71 -26.10 12.06
N LEU A 104 -23.43 -26.04 11.71
CA LEU A 104 -22.37 -26.76 12.41
C LEU A 104 -22.28 -26.32 13.88
N LEU A 105 -22.47 -25.03 14.14
CA LEU A 105 -22.46 -24.45 15.48
C LEU A 105 -23.80 -24.58 16.22
N ARG A 106 -24.82 -25.20 15.62
CA ARG A 106 -26.19 -25.29 16.14
C ARG A 106 -26.71 -23.92 16.61
N ALA A 107 -26.43 -22.89 15.81
CA ALA A 107 -26.62 -21.49 16.16
C ALA A 107 -27.71 -20.82 15.29
N ASP A 108 -28.69 -21.60 14.85
CA ASP A 108 -29.77 -21.16 13.96
C ASP A 108 -30.54 -19.95 14.51
N SER A 109 -30.73 -19.90 15.83
CA SER A 109 -31.40 -18.79 16.54
C SER A 109 -30.62 -17.47 16.51
N PHE A 110 -29.31 -17.51 16.21
CA PHE A 110 -28.48 -16.30 16.15
C PHE A 110 -28.47 -15.65 14.77
N SER A 111 -28.89 -16.36 13.72
CA SER A 111 -29.04 -15.78 12.40
C SER A 111 -30.28 -14.87 12.33
N VAL A 112 -30.13 -13.65 11.81
CA VAL A 112 -31.26 -12.73 11.58
C VAL A 112 -32.19 -13.28 10.50
N VAL A 113 -31.61 -13.90 9.47
CA VAL A 113 -32.34 -14.54 8.38
C VAL A 113 -32.36 -16.04 8.63
N ARG A 114 -33.53 -16.68 8.56
CA ARG A 114 -33.64 -18.14 8.70
C ARG A 114 -32.76 -18.81 7.65
N LEU A 115 -31.98 -19.82 8.05
CA LEU A 115 -30.96 -20.43 7.20
C LEU A 115 -31.51 -20.99 5.87
N ASN A 116 -32.74 -21.50 5.88
CA ASN A 116 -33.41 -22.01 4.68
C ASN A 116 -33.71 -20.91 3.64
N TRP A 117 -33.77 -19.65 4.07
CA TRP A 117 -34.01 -18.48 3.24
C TRP A 117 -32.74 -17.68 2.97
N LEU A 118 -31.75 -17.74 3.87
CA LEU A 118 -30.49 -16.99 3.76
C LEU A 118 -29.83 -17.19 2.40
N THR A 119 -29.54 -18.44 2.02
CA THR A 119 -28.92 -18.72 0.71
C THR A 119 -29.84 -18.36 -0.44
N LYS A 120 -31.17 -18.55 -0.31
CA LYS A 120 -32.13 -18.32 -1.39
C LYS A 120 -32.28 -16.83 -1.72
N ILE A 121 -32.38 -15.97 -0.70
CA ILE A 121 -32.56 -14.52 -0.86
C ILE A 121 -31.34 -13.90 -1.54
N PHE A 122 -30.15 -14.19 -1.02
CA PHE A 122 -28.92 -13.59 -1.57
C PHE A 122 -28.58 -14.13 -2.95
N LEU A 123 -28.77 -15.43 -3.18
CA LEU A 123 -28.61 -16.01 -4.52
C LEU A 123 -29.61 -15.44 -5.53
N PHE A 124 -30.85 -15.16 -5.12
CA PHE A 124 -31.83 -14.51 -5.99
C PHE A 124 -31.38 -13.11 -6.38
N GLY A 125 -30.84 -12.32 -5.43
CA GLY A 125 -30.25 -11.01 -5.72
C GLY A 125 -29.10 -11.09 -6.74
N ASP A 126 -28.21 -12.07 -6.57
CA ASP A 126 -27.10 -12.32 -7.49
C ASP A 126 -27.59 -12.74 -8.89
N ILE A 127 -28.61 -13.60 -8.98
CA ILE A 127 -29.21 -14.02 -10.26
C ILE A 127 -29.87 -12.82 -10.96
N ALA A 128 -30.62 -12.00 -10.23
CA ALA A 128 -31.24 -10.80 -10.79
C ALA A 128 -30.18 -9.82 -11.31
N SER A 129 -29.08 -9.67 -10.56
CA SER A 129 -27.95 -8.85 -10.96
C SER A 129 -27.24 -9.39 -12.21
N ILE A 130 -26.92 -10.69 -12.25
CA ILE A 130 -26.34 -11.39 -13.40
C ILE A 130 -27.22 -11.19 -14.64
N ALA A 131 -28.54 -11.32 -14.49
CA ALA A 131 -29.48 -11.16 -15.59
C ALA A 131 -29.45 -9.73 -16.15
N ALA A 132 -29.43 -8.71 -15.28
CA ALA A 132 -29.28 -7.31 -15.69
C ALA A 132 -27.92 -7.07 -16.35
N GLN A 133 -26.82 -7.50 -15.74
CA GLN A 133 -25.47 -7.32 -16.28
C GLN A 133 -25.28 -8.02 -17.63
N GLY A 134 -25.78 -9.25 -17.77
CA GLY A 134 -25.76 -10.00 -19.03
C GLY A 134 -26.63 -9.34 -20.12
N MET A 135 -27.82 -8.86 -19.77
CA MET A 135 -28.69 -8.14 -20.69
C MET A 135 -28.06 -6.83 -21.16
N GLY A 136 -27.60 -5.99 -20.23
CA GLY A 136 -26.96 -4.72 -20.54
C GLY A 136 -25.64 -4.89 -21.30
N GLY A 137 -24.85 -5.91 -20.96
CA GLY A 137 -23.62 -6.24 -21.67
C GLY A 137 -23.86 -6.76 -23.09
N GLY A 138 -24.90 -7.59 -23.28
CA GLY A 138 -25.34 -8.02 -24.61
C GLY A 138 -25.83 -6.85 -25.46
N MET A 139 -26.56 -5.90 -24.87
CA MET A 139 -26.98 -4.67 -25.53
C MET A 139 -25.79 -3.79 -25.92
N LEU A 140 -24.80 -3.62 -25.03
CA LEU A 140 -23.56 -2.89 -25.35
C LEU A 140 -22.80 -3.53 -26.51
N ALA A 141 -22.72 -4.86 -26.53
CA ALA A 141 -22.04 -5.61 -27.59
C ALA A 141 -22.69 -5.40 -28.97
N GLY A 142 -24.01 -5.25 -29.02
CA GLY A 142 -24.79 -5.07 -30.26
C GLY A 142 -25.18 -3.62 -30.58
N ALA A 143 -24.73 -2.63 -29.81
CA ALA A 143 -25.19 -1.25 -29.95
C ALA A 143 -24.43 -0.47 -31.04
N ASP A 144 -25.16 -0.03 -32.08
CA ASP A 144 -24.64 0.83 -33.16
C ASP A 144 -24.98 2.32 -32.96
N SER A 145 -25.78 2.66 -31.94
CA SER A 145 -26.16 4.05 -31.62
C SER A 145 -25.80 4.42 -30.18
N LYS A 146 -25.52 5.70 -29.94
CA LYS A 146 -25.20 6.21 -28.60
C LYS A 146 -26.32 5.93 -27.59
N SER A 147 -27.58 6.12 -27.97
CA SER A 147 -28.73 5.83 -27.10
C SER A 147 -28.92 4.35 -26.78
N ALA A 148 -28.45 3.43 -27.63
CA ALA A 148 -28.44 2.01 -27.32
C ALA A 148 -27.29 1.66 -26.35
N LYS A 149 -26.12 2.30 -26.51
CA LYS A 149 -24.99 2.17 -25.58
C LYS A 149 -25.36 2.66 -24.17
N ASP A 150 -25.92 3.85 -24.05
CA ASP A 150 -26.32 4.45 -22.77
C ASP A 150 -27.33 3.56 -22.01
N ARG A 151 -28.30 2.98 -22.73
CA ARG A 151 -29.27 2.04 -22.16
C ARG A 151 -28.61 0.75 -21.67
N GLY A 152 -27.70 0.18 -22.46
CA GLY A 152 -26.95 -1.02 -22.06
C GLY A 152 -26.12 -0.78 -20.79
N GLN A 153 -25.41 0.35 -20.73
CA GLN A 153 -24.62 0.77 -19.57
C GLN A 153 -25.49 0.99 -18.33
N MET A 154 -26.63 1.66 -18.46
CA MET A 154 -27.57 1.87 -17.35
C MET A 154 -28.09 0.56 -16.76
N ILE A 155 -28.42 -0.42 -17.61
CA ILE A 155 -28.88 -1.74 -17.15
C ILE A 155 -27.77 -2.47 -16.39
N ILE A 156 -26.51 -2.39 -16.83
CA ILE A 156 -25.38 -2.97 -16.11
C ILE A 156 -25.22 -2.30 -14.74
N ILE A 157 -25.27 -0.96 -14.68
CA ILE A 157 -25.16 -0.21 -13.43
C ILE A 157 -26.25 -0.63 -12.43
N ILE A 158 -27.50 -0.75 -12.88
CA ILE A 158 -28.62 -1.24 -12.05
C ILE A 158 -28.30 -2.64 -11.50
N GLY A 159 -27.81 -3.55 -12.36
CA GLY A 159 -27.37 -4.87 -11.94
C GLY A 159 -26.31 -4.81 -10.85
N LEU A 160 -25.26 -4.02 -11.05
CA LEU A 160 -24.17 -3.87 -10.09
C LEU A 160 -24.65 -3.31 -8.74
N PHE A 161 -25.57 -2.34 -8.73
CA PHE A 161 -26.16 -1.83 -7.48
C PHE A 161 -27.00 -2.88 -6.74
N ILE A 162 -27.79 -3.68 -7.48
CA ILE A 162 -28.54 -4.80 -6.89
C ILE A 162 -27.56 -5.75 -6.20
N GLN A 163 -26.49 -6.17 -6.88
CA GLN A 163 -25.46 -7.03 -6.29
C GLN A 163 -24.85 -6.42 -5.03
N LEU A 164 -24.47 -5.14 -5.09
CA LEU A 164 -23.85 -4.42 -3.98
C LEU A 164 -24.75 -4.39 -2.74
N ILE A 165 -26.03 -4.10 -2.91
CA ILE A 165 -27.01 -4.05 -1.81
C ILE A 165 -27.21 -5.44 -1.19
N PHE A 166 -27.43 -6.47 -2.01
CA PHE A 166 -27.64 -7.83 -1.51
C PHE A 166 -26.39 -8.39 -0.82
N PHE A 167 -25.21 -8.16 -1.39
CA PHE A 167 -23.96 -8.59 -0.78
C PHE A 167 -23.63 -7.82 0.50
N GLY A 168 -23.93 -6.52 0.55
CA GLY A 168 -23.77 -5.69 1.75
C GLY A 168 -24.67 -6.17 2.89
N MET A 169 -25.93 -6.49 2.59
CA MET A 169 -26.84 -7.12 3.56
C MET A 169 -26.30 -8.47 4.07
N PHE A 170 -25.69 -9.29 3.21
CA PHE A 170 -25.07 -10.54 3.63
C PHE A 170 -23.91 -10.32 4.63
N ILE A 171 -23.05 -9.33 4.39
CA ILE A 171 -21.96 -8.98 5.32
C ILE A 171 -22.54 -8.56 6.68
N ILE A 172 -23.59 -7.73 6.69
CA ILE A 172 -24.27 -7.32 7.92
C ILE A 172 -24.82 -8.53 8.68
N VAL A 173 -25.50 -9.46 7.99
CA VAL A 173 -25.99 -10.71 8.60
C VAL A 173 -24.84 -11.52 9.21
N THR A 174 -23.71 -11.60 8.52
CA THR A 174 -22.50 -12.29 9.00
C THR A 174 -21.93 -11.64 10.27
N VAL A 175 -21.84 -10.30 10.31
CA VAL A 175 -21.40 -9.54 11.48
C VAL A 175 -22.34 -9.74 12.67
N ILE A 176 -23.66 -9.65 12.46
CA ILE A 176 -24.63 -9.85 13.53
C ILE A 176 -24.55 -11.28 14.07
N PHE A 177 -24.44 -12.28 13.19
CA PHE A 177 -24.24 -13.67 13.59
C PHE A 177 -22.97 -13.84 14.44
N HIS A 178 -21.83 -13.32 13.97
CA HIS A 178 -20.56 -13.41 14.68
C HIS A 178 -20.61 -12.75 16.06
N HIS A 179 -21.21 -11.56 16.17
CA HIS A 179 -21.39 -10.88 17.44
C HIS A 179 -22.24 -11.68 18.43
N ARG A 180 -23.35 -12.25 17.96
CA ARG A 180 -24.28 -13.04 18.79
C ARG A 180 -23.62 -14.33 19.30
N ILE A 181 -22.93 -15.08 18.44
CA ILE A 181 -22.25 -16.32 18.84
C ILE A 181 -21.06 -16.06 19.76
N HIS A 182 -20.40 -14.90 19.65
CA HIS A 182 -19.32 -14.53 20.57
C HIS A 182 -19.85 -14.15 21.95
N LYS A 183 -20.97 -13.42 22.03
CA LYS A 183 -21.62 -13.04 23.29
C LYS A 183 -22.27 -14.21 24.01
N MET A 184 -22.90 -15.12 23.26
CA MET A 184 -23.63 -16.26 23.81
C MET A 184 -23.17 -17.55 23.08
N PRO A 185 -21.99 -18.10 23.41
CA PRO A 185 -21.46 -19.27 22.71
C PRO A 185 -22.36 -20.49 22.92
N THR A 186 -22.67 -21.21 21.84
CA THR A 186 -23.38 -22.49 21.92
C THR A 186 -22.45 -23.58 22.46
N VAL A 187 -23.04 -24.62 23.06
CA VAL A 187 -22.29 -25.81 23.51
C VAL A 187 -21.48 -26.43 22.36
N ALA A 188 -22.02 -26.43 21.14
CA ALA A 188 -21.33 -26.91 19.95
C ALA A 188 -20.11 -26.02 19.61
N SER A 189 -20.23 -24.70 19.71
CA SER A 189 -19.13 -23.76 19.41
C SER A 189 -17.92 -23.89 20.34
N LEU A 190 -18.15 -24.35 21.58
CA LEU A 190 -17.09 -24.56 22.58
C LEU A 190 -16.43 -25.94 22.46
N LYS A 191 -17.18 -26.96 22.01
CA LYS A 191 -16.71 -28.36 21.99
C LYS A 191 -16.13 -28.80 20.64
N ILE A 192 -16.46 -28.09 19.56
CA ILE A 192 -16.05 -28.52 18.22
C ILE A 192 -14.56 -28.28 17.99
N ARG A 193 -13.85 -29.29 17.47
CA ARG A 193 -12.43 -29.17 17.08
C ARG A 193 -12.22 -28.33 15.81
N ALA A 194 -13.25 -28.16 15.00
CA ALA A 194 -13.18 -27.41 13.75
C ALA A 194 -12.87 -25.92 14.01
N PRO A 195 -11.95 -25.29 13.25
CA PRO A 195 -11.52 -23.91 13.49
C PRO A 195 -12.54 -22.88 12.93
N TRP A 196 -13.76 -22.90 13.45
CA TRP A 196 -14.87 -22.08 12.95
C TRP A 196 -14.61 -20.57 13.01
N LYS A 197 -13.81 -20.09 13.96
CA LYS A 197 -13.37 -18.68 14.03
C LYS A 197 -12.44 -18.31 12.87
N ARG A 198 -11.52 -19.22 12.49
CA ARG A 198 -10.66 -19.00 11.31
C ARG A 198 -11.49 -18.99 10.03
N LEU A 199 -12.51 -19.85 9.93
CA LEU A 199 -13.46 -19.82 8.81
C LEU A 199 -14.22 -18.49 8.72
N LEU A 200 -14.62 -17.88 9.85
CA LEU A 200 -15.20 -16.54 9.85
C LEU A 200 -14.21 -15.48 9.36
N ILE A 201 -12.94 -15.55 9.76
CA ILE A 201 -11.90 -14.63 9.27
C ILE A 201 -11.74 -14.78 7.74
N VAL A 202 -11.67 -16.00 7.24
CA VAL A 202 -11.64 -16.27 5.78
C VAL A 202 -12.87 -15.69 5.10
N LEU A 203 -14.08 -15.90 5.66
CA LEU A 203 -15.32 -15.32 5.14
C LEU A 203 -15.26 -13.78 5.09
N TYR A 204 -14.73 -13.11 6.12
CA TYR A 204 -14.58 -11.66 6.12
C TYR A 204 -13.57 -11.15 5.10
N ILE A 205 -12.40 -11.78 5.01
CA ILE A 205 -11.37 -11.39 4.04
C ILE A 205 -11.91 -11.57 2.62
N SER A 206 -12.47 -12.74 2.30
CA SER A 206 -13.04 -12.99 0.99
C SER A 206 -14.22 -12.07 0.68
N SER A 207 -15.10 -11.79 1.66
CA SER A 207 -16.21 -10.86 1.46
C SER A 207 -15.74 -9.41 1.27
N GLY A 208 -14.70 -8.99 1.99
CA GLY A 208 -14.08 -7.68 1.82
C GLY A 208 -13.52 -7.51 0.41
N LEU A 209 -12.74 -8.48 -0.08
CA LEU A 209 -12.17 -8.44 -1.42
C LEU A 209 -13.24 -8.39 -2.52
N ILE A 210 -14.30 -9.18 -2.39
CA ILE A 210 -15.43 -9.16 -3.35
C ILE A 210 -16.18 -7.84 -3.29
N MET A 211 -16.42 -7.29 -2.09
CA MET A 211 -17.12 -6.01 -1.90
C MET A 211 -16.34 -4.86 -2.53
N ILE A 212 -15.05 -4.78 -2.24
CA ILE A 212 -14.14 -3.78 -2.81
C ILE A 212 -14.17 -3.85 -4.35
N ARG A 213 -14.00 -5.05 -4.93
CA ARG A 213 -14.11 -5.25 -6.38
C ARG A 213 -15.46 -4.77 -6.93
N SER A 214 -16.56 -5.07 -6.23
CA SER A 214 -17.91 -4.72 -6.68
C SER A 214 -18.13 -3.21 -6.66
N ILE A 215 -17.63 -2.49 -5.64
CA ILE A 215 -17.67 -1.02 -5.57
C ILE A 215 -16.86 -0.41 -6.71
N PHE A 216 -15.64 -0.88 -6.95
CA PHE A 216 -14.83 -0.38 -8.07
C PHE A 216 -15.50 -0.59 -9.41
N ARG A 217 -16.16 -1.74 -9.60
CA ARG A 217 -16.90 -2.02 -10.83
C ARG A 217 -18.05 -1.03 -11.03
N VAL A 218 -18.77 -0.66 -9.97
CA VAL A 218 -19.80 0.39 -10.04
C VAL A 218 -19.19 1.73 -10.45
N ILE A 219 -18.09 2.13 -9.81
CA ILE A 219 -17.40 3.40 -10.08
C ILE A 219 -16.92 3.45 -11.54
N GLU A 220 -16.29 2.37 -12.03
CA GLU A 220 -15.82 2.23 -13.41
C GLU A 220 -16.95 2.46 -14.43
N TYR A 221 -18.10 1.83 -14.23
CA TYR A 221 -19.25 2.01 -15.11
C TYR A 221 -19.95 3.37 -14.98
N ILE A 222 -19.85 4.04 -13.83
CA ILE A 222 -20.39 5.40 -13.65
C ILE A 222 -19.47 6.43 -14.32
N MET A 223 -18.15 6.28 -14.21
CA MET A 223 -17.18 7.25 -14.71
C MET A 223 -17.01 7.20 -16.23
N GLY A 224 -17.30 6.07 -16.87
CA GLY A 224 -17.26 5.94 -18.33
C GLY A 224 -15.84 5.97 -18.91
N GLU A 225 -15.75 6.11 -20.24
CA GLU A 225 -14.50 6.02 -21.03
C GLU A 225 -13.49 7.15 -20.72
N ASP A 226 -13.95 8.29 -20.17
CA ASP A 226 -13.11 9.46 -19.85
C ASP A 226 -12.58 9.48 -18.39
N GLY A 227 -12.88 8.45 -17.59
CA GLY A 227 -12.41 8.38 -16.21
C GLY A 227 -10.92 8.02 -16.13
N GLU A 228 -10.09 8.84 -15.47
CA GLU A 228 -8.66 8.59 -15.22
C GLU A 228 -8.33 7.20 -14.62
N LEU A 229 -9.32 6.51 -14.06
CA LEU A 229 -9.24 5.12 -13.59
C LEU A 229 -9.02 4.09 -14.71
N MET A 230 -9.38 4.42 -15.97
CA MET A 230 -9.16 3.56 -17.15
C MET A 230 -7.73 3.62 -17.68
N ALA A 231 -6.95 4.66 -17.35
CA ALA A 231 -5.65 4.93 -17.98
C ALA A 231 -4.47 4.15 -17.38
N LYS A 232 -4.67 3.32 -16.35
CA LYS A 232 -3.57 2.62 -15.67
C LYS A 232 -3.90 1.15 -15.38
N GLU A 233 -3.60 0.30 -16.36
CA GLU A 233 -3.78 -1.17 -16.30
C GLU A 233 -2.90 -1.88 -15.23
N ALA A 234 -1.98 -1.17 -14.57
CA ALA A 234 -1.01 -1.72 -13.61
C ALA A 234 -1.41 -1.62 -12.12
N TYR A 235 -2.31 -0.72 -11.70
CA TYR A 235 -2.57 -0.52 -10.26
C TYR A 235 -3.55 -1.53 -9.63
N ILE A 236 -4.14 -2.39 -10.46
CA ILE A 236 -5.01 -3.48 -10.03
C ILE A 236 -4.21 -4.73 -9.63
N TYR A 237 -2.92 -4.82 -10.00
CA TYR A 237 -2.21 -6.12 -9.93
C TYR A 237 -1.45 -6.43 -8.65
N ILE A 238 -1.09 -5.49 -7.78
CA ILE A 238 -0.31 -5.84 -6.57
C ILE A 238 -0.94 -5.24 -5.32
N PHE A 239 -0.33 -4.27 -4.68
CA PHE A 239 -0.56 -4.07 -3.25
C PHE A 239 0.04 -2.73 -2.83
N ASP A 240 0.32 -1.84 -3.79
CA ASP A 240 1.01 -0.58 -3.50
C ASP A 240 0.09 0.55 -3.03
N GLY A 241 -1.24 0.32 -3.04
CA GLY A 241 -2.22 1.27 -2.54
C GLY A 241 -2.82 0.94 -1.17
N VAL A 242 -2.43 -0.18 -0.53
CA VAL A 242 -2.96 -0.55 0.81
C VAL A 242 -2.13 0.02 1.96
N MET A 243 -1.09 0.82 1.67
CA MET A 243 -0.83 2.02 2.45
C MET A 243 -1.40 3.19 1.67
N LYS A 244 -2.65 3.55 1.95
CA LYS A 244 -3.01 4.98 1.89
C LYS A 244 -1.98 5.64 2.80
N SER A 245 -0.99 6.30 2.21
CA SER A 245 -0.19 7.24 2.96
C SER A 245 -1.17 8.16 3.66
N ASN A 246 -1.12 8.28 4.98
CA ASN A 246 -1.87 9.31 5.74
C ASN A 246 -1.42 10.75 5.35
N LEU A 247 -0.73 10.90 4.22
CA LEU A 247 -0.27 12.15 3.67
C LEU A 247 -1.44 12.92 3.09
N PRO A 248 -1.54 14.22 3.40
CA PRO A 248 -2.44 15.14 2.71
C PRO A 248 -2.31 15.08 1.18
N GLU A 249 -3.39 15.42 0.47
CA GLU A 249 -3.48 15.35 -0.99
C GLU A 249 -2.47 16.28 -1.69
N ASP A 250 -2.24 17.47 -1.15
CA ASP A 250 -1.23 18.43 -1.60
C ASP A 250 0.21 17.88 -1.50
N VAL A 251 0.50 17.11 -0.45
CA VAL A 251 1.79 16.41 -0.30
C VAL A 251 1.93 15.31 -1.34
N GLN A 252 0.88 14.55 -1.61
CA GLN A 252 0.90 13.48 -2.63
C GLN A 252 1.11 14.07 -4.03
N ASP A 253 0.39 15.15 -4.36
CA ASP A 253 0.55 15.87 -5.62
C ASP A 253 1.96 16.47 -5.77
N TYR A 254 2.50 17.06 -4.70
CA TYR A 254 3.87 17.57 -4.66
C TYR A 254 4.90 16.47 -4.97
N LEU A 255 4.81 15.31 -4.31
CA LEU A 255 5.72 14.19 -4.54
C LEU A 255 5.59 13.66 -5.97
N GLY A 256 4.37 13.58 -6.52
CA GLY A 256 4.14 13.20 -7.91
C GLY A 256 4.79 14.17 -8.90
N LYS A 257 4.68 15.48 -8.66
CA LYS A 257 5.34 16.52 -9.47
C LYS A 257 6.86 16.46 -9.36
N LEU A 258 7.40 16.22 -8.16
CA LEU A 258 8.83 16.06 -7.92
C LEU A 258 9.38 14.88 -8.74
N VAL A 259 8.76 13.70 -8.61
CA VAL A 259 9.15 12.50 -9.36
C VAL A 259 9.09 12.76 -10.85
N LYS A 260 8.00 13.36 -11.36
CA LYS A 260 7.86 13.67 -12.78
C LYS A 260 8.97 14.59 -13.29
N ARG A 261 9.32 15.66 -12.56
CA ARG A 261 10.40 16.57 -12.93
C ARG A 261 11.76 15.88 -13.01
N LEU A 262 12.03 14.95 -12.09
CA LEU A 262 13.25 14.16 -12.10
C LEU A 262 13.27 13.17 -13.28
N THR A 263 12.19 12.43 -13.50
CA THR A 263 12.08 11.46 -14.60
C THR A 263 12.19 12.13 -15.97
N ASP A 264 11.53 13.28 -16.16
CA ASP A 264 11.57 14.04 -17.42
C ASP A 264 12.98 14.57 -17.73
N HIS A 265 13.72 14.99 -16.69
CA HIS A 265 15.04 15.58 -16.84
C HIS A 265 16.15 14.53 -16.97
N LEU A 266 16.20 13.58 -16.03
CA LEU A 266 17.28 12.60 -15.92
C LEU A 266 17.06 11.37 -16.82
N LYS A 267 15.81 11.05 -17.19
CA LYS A 267 15.47 9.94 -18.09
C LYS A 267 16.19 8.65 -17.67
N ASP A 268 16.98 8.06 -18.57
CA ASP A 268 17.75 6.84 -18.33
C ASP A 268 18.80 6.99 -17.22
N GLN A 269 19.17 8.21 -16.82
CA GLN A 269 20.12 8.44 -15.73
C GLN A 269 19.49 8.20 -14.35
N LEU A 270 18.17 8.29 -14.22
CA LEU A 270 17.45 8.08 -12.96
C LEU A 270 17.22 6.58 -12.71
N VAL A 271 17.68 6.09 -11.57
CA VAL A 271 17.49 4.70 -11.11
C VAL A 271 16.25 4.59 -10.23
N GLY A 272 16.04 5.56 -9.33
CA GLY A 272 14.90 5.55 -8.42
C GLY A 272 14.75 6.82 -7.60
N VAL A 273 13.57 7.00 -7.03
CA VAL A 273 13.20 8.08 -6.11
C VAL A 273 12.47 7.47 -4.91
N TYR A 274 12.86 7.86 -3.71
CA TYR A 274 12.47 7.23 -2.45
C TYR A 274 12.03 8.29 -1.44
N LEU A 275 10.91 8.04 -0.77
CA LEU A 275 10.41 8.87 0.32
C LEU A 275 10.82 8.23 1.64
N PHE A 276 11.58 8.97 2.44
CA PHE A 276 12.00 8.59 3.79
C PHE A 276 11.27 9.45 4.82
N GLY A 277 11.70 9.38 6.07
CA GLY A 277 11.23 10.27 7.11
C GLY A 277 9.80 10.01 7.57
N SER A 278 9.27 10.95 8.37
CA SER A 278 7.93 10.82 8.97
C SER A 278 6.83 10.63 7.92
N ALA A 279 7.04 11.15 6.70
CA ALA A 279 6.15 10.99 5.56
C ALA A 279 6.02 9.54 5.08
N SER A 280 7.08 8.75 5.22
CA SER A 280 7.07 7.31 4.92
C SER A 280 6.67 6.44 6.11
N TYR A 281 6.97 6.88 7.35
CA TYR A 281 6.78 6.10 8.58
C TYR A 281 5.36 6.17 9.18
N ASP A 282 4.36 6.64 8.41
CA ASP A 282 2.99 6.95 8.89
C ASP A 282 2.93 7.90 10.10
N ALA A 283 3.94 8.76 10.25
CA ALA A 283 4.11 9.69 11.37
C ALA A 283 4.09 11.18 10.95
N TYR A 284 3.68 11.46 9.70
CA TYR A 284 3.61 12.80 9.14
C TYR A 284 2.63 13.68 9.91
N GLN A 285 3.03 14.91 10.19
CA GLN A 285 2.21 15.92 10.84
C GLN A 285 2.22 17.20 10.00
N PRO A 286 1.08 17.58 9.41
CA PRO A 286 0.96 18.82 8.66
C PRO A 286 1.44 20.03 9.48
N GLY A 287 2.29 20.86 8.87
CA GLY A 287 2.87 22.05 9.50
C GLY A 287 4.00 21.79 10.51
N LEU A 288 4.39 20.54 10.74
CA LEU A 288 5.50 20.17 11.66
C LEU A 288 6.51 19.19 11.06
N SER A 289 6.17 18.51 9.97
CA SER A 289 7.01 17.48 9.35
C SER A 289 7.59 17.96 8.04
N ASP A 290 8.86 17.61 7.83
CA ASP A 290 9.60 17.80 6.58
C ASP A 290 9.24 16.67 5.59
N LEU A 291 9.66 16.83 4.33
CA LEU A 291 9.65 15.76 3.32
C LEU A 291 11.08 15.35 3.00
N ASP A 292 11.43 14.13 3.38
CA ASP A 292 12.76 13.57 3.17
C ASP A 292 12.73 12.70 1.91
N VAL A 293 13.40 13.14 0.84
CA VAL A 293 13.37 12.46 -0.46
C VAL A 293 14.78 12.17 -0.94
N GLN A 294 15.03 10.93 -1.35
CA GLN A 294 16.32 10.52 -1.91
C GLN A 294 16.16 10.06 -3.36
N ALA A 295 17.05 10.51 -4.25
CA ALA A 295 17.11 10.05 -5.63
C ALA A 295 18.43 9.31 -5.90
N ILE A 296 18.36 8.25 -6.69
CA ILE A 296 19.52 7.47 -7.11
C ILE A 296 19.71 7.66 -8.61
N VAL A 297 20.93 7.98 -9.01
CA VAL A 297 21.35 8.09 -10.42
C VAL A 297 22.39 7.04 -10.78
N LYS A 298 22.47 6.65 -12.06
CA LYS A 298 23.37 5.58 -12.50
C LYS A 298 24.84 5.92 -12.30
N SER A 299 25.23 7.17 -12.56
CA SER A 299 26.63 7.65 -12.48
C SER A 299 26.69 9.05 -11.86
N PRO A 300 27.87 9.47 -11.35
CA PRO A 300 28.07 10.82 -10.82
C PRO A 300 27.60 11.90 -11.78
N LEU A 301 27.04 12.98 -11.23
CA LEU A 301 26.46 14.07 -12.02
C LEU A 301 27.50 15.15 -12.31
N ASN A 302 27.43 15.77 -13.49
CA ASN A 302 28.18 16.97 -13.77
C ASN A 302 27.52 18.22 -13.16
N THR A 303 28.23 19.34 -13.12
CA THR A 303 27.74 20.60 -12.53
C THR A 303 26.43 21.07 -13.15
N SER A 304 26.28 20.99 -14.47
CA SER A 304 25.07 21.45 -15.16
C SER A 304 23.86 20.57 -14.85
N GLU A 305 24.03 19.26 -14.67
CA GLU A 305 22.98 18.36 -14.22
C GLU A 305 22.54 18.67 -12.78
N LYS A 306 23.50 18.91 -11.89
CA LYS A 306 23.22 19.30 -10.49
C LYS A 306 22.42 20.62 -10.44
N GLU A 307 22.86 21.65 -11.17
CA GLU A 307 22.15 22.94 -11.28
C GLU A 307 20.74 22.80 -11.88
N ALA A 308 20.59 21.92 -12.88
CA ALA A 308 19.31 21.66 -13.51
C ALA A 308 18.32 20.96 -12.56
N ILE A 309 18.79 20.07 -11.67
CA ILE A 309 17.96 19.49 -10.60
C ILE A 309 17.57 20.57 -9.59
N ILE A 310 18.54 21.33 -9.07
CA ILE A 310 18.31 22.39 -8.08
C ILE A 310 17.23 23.36 -8.56
N SER A 311 17.44 23.96 -9.74
CA SER A 311 16.51 24.94 -10.32
C SER A 311 15.07 24.43 -10.51
N ARG A 312 14.87 23.10 -10.60
CA ARG A 312 13.55 22.47 -10.75
C ARG A 312 12.88 22.15 -9.43
N LEU A 313 13.62 22.01 -8.33
CA LEU A 313 13.10 21.51 -7.05
C LEU A 313 13.11 22.56 -5.93
N THR A 314 13.75 23.71 -6.12
CA THR A 314 13.70 24.81 -5.13
C THR A 314 12.28 25.29 -4.87
N GLN A 315 12.07 25.88 -3.69
CA GLN A 315 10.79 26.44 -3.25
C GLN A 315 10.18 27.42 -4.27
N ALA A 316 11.01 28.16 -5.01
CA ALA A 316 10.56 29.09 -6.05
C ALA A 316 9.92 28.38 -7.25
N SER A 317 10.39 27.17 -7.57
CA SER A 317 10.02 26.43 -8.78
C SER A 317 9.02 25.30 -8.50
N LEU A 318 9.08 24.71 -7.31
CA LEU A 318 8.16 23.68 -6.81
C LEU A 318 7.91 23.95 -5.32
N PRO A 319 6.89 24.78 -4.99
CA PRO A 319 6.59 25.13 -3.61
C PRO A 319 6.25 23.91 -2.76
N CYS A 320 7.04 23.67 -1.70
CA CYS A 320 6.84 22.56 -0.78
C CYS A 320 5.66 22.83 0.15
N PRO A 321 4.67 21.91 0.26
CA PRO A 321 3.53 22.04 1.18
C PRO A 321 3.90 21.69 2.64
N ALA A 322 5.08 21.13 2.87
CA ALA A 322 5.62 20.80 4.18
C ALA A 322 6.52 21.92 4.73
N THR A 323 7.11 21.72 5.91
CA THR A 323 8.02 22.70 6.52
C THR A 323 9.29 22.93 5.68
N LYS A 324 9.79 21.87 5.03
CA LYS A 324 10.83 21.90 3.99
C LYS A 324 10.86 20.57 3.22
N LEU A 325 11.50 20.60 2.06
CA LEU A 325 12.02 19.43 1.34
C LEU A 325 13.48 19.26 1.74
N GLU A 326 13.86 18.08 2.24
CA GLU A 326 15.23 17.60 2.31
C GLU A 326 15.46 16.62 1.17
N PHE A 327 16.25 17.00 0.17
CA PHE A 327 16.44 16.25 -1.05
C PHE A 327 17.90 15.87 -1.27
N VAL A 328 18.19 14.58 -1.31
CA VAL A 328 19.56 14.07 -1.50
C VAL A 328 19.65 13.21 -2.75
N VAL A 329 20.69 13.43 -3.56
CA VAL A 329 20.99 12.62 -4.75
C VAL A 329 22.23 11.79 -4.50
N TYR A 330 22.19 10.51 -4.86
CA TYR A 330 23.36 9.62 -4.79
C TYR A 330 23.62 8.96 -6.14
N ALA A 331 24.89 8.78 -6.49
CA ALA A 331 25.27 7.81 -7.51
C ALA A 331 25.08 6.39 -6.96
N GLN A 332 24.59 5.47 -7.80
CA GLN A 332 24.30 4.08 -7.40
C GLN A 332 25.52 3.38 -6.77
N GLY A 333 26.73 3.67 -7.27
CA GLY A 333 27.98 3.13 -6.72
C GLY A 333 28.30 3.58 -5.30
N SER A 334 27.72 4.68 -4.81
CA SER A 334 27.86 5.13 -3.42
C SER A 334 26.95 4.38 -2.44
N LEU A 335 25.93 3.68 -2.95
CA LEU A 335 24.89 3.02 -2.14
C LEU A 335 24.93 1.50 -2.20
N LYS A 336 25.45 0.93 -3.29
CA LYS A 336 25.50 -0.52 -3.53
C LYS A 336 26.85 -0.93 -4.14
N PRO A 337 27.69 -1.71 -3.43
CA PRO A 337 27.51 -2.23 -2.05
C PRO A 337 27.44 -1.12 -0.99
N ALA A 338 26.98 -1.45 0.22
CA ALA A 338 26.82 -0.46 1.30
C ALA A 338 28.15 0.22 1.62
N ASN A 339 28.10 1.51 1.93
CA ASN A 339 29.26 2.33 2.26
C ASN A 339 29.06 2.99 3.63
N ARG A 340 30.07 2.93 4.51
CA ARG A 340 30.06 3.56 5.84
C ARG A 340 29.97 5.10 5.75
N HIS A 341 30.50 5.67 4.67
CA HIS A 341 30.48 7.09 4.37
C HIS A 341 29.87 7.32 2.98
N PRO A 342 28.53 7.26 2.84
CA PRO A 342 27.86 7.47 1.56
C PRO A 342 28.18 8.85 0.99
N ALA A 343 28.70 8.89 -0.24
CA ALA A 343 28.99 10.12 -0.95
C ALA A 343 27.77 10.55 -1.78
N PHE A 344 27.14 11.66 -1.37
CA PHE A 344 26.06 12.29 -2.13
C PHE A 344 26.60 13.13 -3.29
N GLU A 345 25.80 13.29 -4.33
CA GLU A 345 26.06 14.19 -5.46
C GLU A 345 25.50 15.59 -5.20
N LEU A 346 24.39 15.66 -4.47
CA LEU A 346 23.66 16.88 -4.14
C LEU A 346 22.91 16.66 -2.82
N ASN A 347 23.00 17.61 -1.90
CA ASN A 347 22.13 17.75 -0.73
C ASN A 347 21.45 19.13 -0.80
N LEU A 348 20.14 19.15 -1.04
CA LEU A 348 19.31 20.34 -1.19
C LEU A 348 18.25 20.39 -0.10
N ASN A 349 18.28 21.40 0.76
CA ASN A 349 17.22 21.69 1.71
C ASN A 349 16.53 23.01 1.35
N THR A 350 15.23 22.97 1.06
CA THR A 350 14.47 24.13 0.56
C THR A 350 13.08 24.17 1.17
N GLY A 351 12.54 25.35 1.50
CA GLY A 351 11.23 25.45 2.13
C GLY A 351 10.74 26.90 2.30
N PRO A 352 9.47 27.10 2.70
CA PRO A 352 8.83 28.42 2.77
C PRO A 352 9.42 29.39 3.82
N HIS A 353 10.15 28.88 4.81
CA HIS A 353 10.61 29.66 5.97
C HIS A 353 12.13 29.66 6.18
N GLN A 354 12.89 29.20 5.18
CA GLN A 354 14.35 29.13 5.26
C GLN A 354 14.99 29.45 3.91
N ALA A 355 16.24 29.89 3.93
CA ALA A 355 17.05 29.99 2.72
C ALA A 355 17.42 28.59 2.22
N ASP A 356 17.57 28.46 0.90
CA ASP A 356 17.99 27.20 0.30
C ASP A 356 19.41 26.85 0.77
N HIS A 357 19.57 25.66 1.35
CA HIS A 357 20.88 25.08 1.64
C HIS A 357 21.22 24.10 0.53
N ILE A 358 22.38 24.31 -0.11
CA ILE A 358 22.86 23.49 -1.21
C ILE A 358 24.29 23.06 -0.88
N SER A 359 24.49 21.76 -0.70
CA SER A 359 25.82 21.16 -0.61
C SER A 359 26.05 20.21 -1.78
N LEU A 360 27.19 20.39 -2.47
CA LEU A 360 27.60 19.57 -3.62
C LEU A 360 28.84 18.72 -3.29
N ASP A 361 29.39 18.88 -2.08
CA ASP A 361 30.59 18.20 -1.62
C ASP A 361 30.30 17.48 -0.30
N PRO A 362 30.30 16.13 -0.29
CA PRO A 362 30.13 15.32 0.91
C PRO A 362 31.07 15.64 2.06
N ALA A 363 32.27 16.17 1.78
CA ALA A 363 33.24 16.50 2.82
C ALA A 363 32.78 17.67 3.73
N ASN A 364 31.81 18.47 3.28
CA ASN A 364 31.28 19.60 4.04
C ASN A 364 30.20 19.19 5.06
N GLU A 365 29.77 17.93 5.04
CA GLU A 365 28.67 17.44 5.85
C GLU A 365 29.09 16.22 6.67
N SER A 366 28.48 16.02 7.83
CA SER A 366 28.81 14.87 8.66
C SER A 366 28.21 13.58 8.06
N SER A 367 29.07 12.65 7.65
CA SER A 367 28.66 11.43 6.94
C SER A 367 27.68 10.53 7.70
N HIS A 368 27.65 10.61 9.04
CA HIS A 368 26.78 9.77 9.86
C HIS A 368 25.29 10.07 9.64
N TRP A 369 24.92 11.31 9.29
CA TRP A 369 23.52 11.65 8.98
C TRP A 369 23.01 10.85 7.79
N PHE A 370 23.76 10.89 6.69
CA PHE A 370 23.41 10.16 5.47
C PHE A 370 23.39 8.65 5.66
N LEU A 371 24.35 8.09 6.42
CA LEU A 371 24.32 6.66 6.76
C LEU A 371 23.05 6.29 7.53
N LEU A 372 22.69 7.07 8.55
CA LEU A 372 21.52 6.80 9.38
C LEU A 372 20.21 6.95 8.58
N ASP A 373 20.13 7.95 7.71
CA ASP A 373 18.97 8.16 6.84
C ASP A 373 18.80 7.00 5.86
N ILE A 374 19.89 6.52 5.25
CA ILE A 374 19.85 5.34 4.37
C ILE A 374 19.48 4.07 5.16
N ALA A 375 20.09 3.85 6.32
CA ALA A 375 19.81 2.66 7.14
C ALA A 375 18.34 2.62 7.57
N MET A 376 17.81 3.77 7.99
CA MET A 376 16.43 3.91 8.42
C MET A 376 15.45 3.83 7.27
N GLY A 377 15.73 4.55 6.19
CA GLY A 377 14.94 4.53 4.97
C GLY A 377 14.89 3.15 4.35
N ARG A 378 15.98 2.37 4.34
CA ARG A 378 15.96 0.98 3.87
C ARG A 378 14.95 0.11 4.61
N GLN A 379 14.71 0.35 5.91
CA GLN A 379 13.75 -0.44 6.70
C GLN A 379 12.32 0.10 6.62
N LEU A 380 12.13 1.42 6.55
CA LEU A 380 10.83 2.08 6.76
C LEU A 380 10.38 2.99 5.61
N GLY A 381 11.26 3.25 4.65
CA GLY A 381 11.01 4.15 3.52
C GLY A 381 10.05 3.57 2.49
N ARG A 382 9.63 4.41 1.55
CA ARG A 382 8.70 4.08 0.48
C ARG A 382 9.34 4.35 -0.89
N CYS A 383 9.15 3.43 -1.83
CA CYS A 383 9.54 3.65 -3.22
C CYS A 383 8.51 4.55 -3.90
N LEU A 384 8.96 5.67 -4.47
CA LEU A 384 8.12 6.53 -5.30
C LEU A 384 8.30 6.23 -6.80
N TYR A 385 9.52 5.82 -7.18
CA TYR A 385 9.88 5.44 -8.54
C TYR A 385 11.12 4.54 -8.52
N GLY A 386 11.20 3.55 -9.42
CA GLY A 386 12.36 2.66 -9.54
C GLY A 386 12.21 1.32 -8.79
N ALA A 387 13.33 0.68 -8.51
CA ALA A 387 13.39 -0.61 -7.82
C ALA A 387 13.10 -0.48 -6.32
N ASP A 388 12.74 -1.59 -5.65
CA ASP A 388 12.48 -1.63 -4.21
C ASP A 388 13.70 -1.18 -3.37
N LEU A 389 13.46 -0.68 -2.15
CA LEU A 389 14.52 -0.19 -1.27
C LEU A 389 15.56 -1.26 -0.93
N ALA A 390 15.15 -2.51 -0.80
CA ALA A 390 16.05 -3.63 -0.52
C ALA A 390 17.06 -3.85 -1.66
N GLU A 391 16.64 -3.56 -2.90
CA GLU A 391 17.45 -3.70 -4.11
C GLU A 391 18.29 -2.45 -4.38
N ALA A 392 17.75 -1.28 -4.10
CA ALA A 392 18.35 0.01 -4.40
C ALA A 392 19.52 0.37 -3.47
N PHE A 393 19.38 0.06 -2.17
CA PHE A 393 20.39 0.32 -1.15
C PHE A 393 21.14 -0.97 -0.80
N GLY A 394 22.40 -0.88 -0.36
CA GLY A 394 23.13 -2.01 0.20
C GLY A 394 22.62 -2.36 1.61
N ALA A 395 22.82 -3.61 2.05
CA ALA A 395 22.60 -3.98 3.44
C ALA A 395 23.66 -3.32 4.33
N ILE A 396 23.23 -2.51 5.30
CA ILE A 396 24.13 -1.81 6.22
C ILE A 396 24.35 -2.66 7.47
N PRO A 397 25.60 -2.98 7.83
CA PRO A 397 25.92 -3.67 9.08
C PRO A 397 25.38 -2.91 10.30
N ARG A 398 24.80 -3.64 11.25
CA ARG A 398 24.23 -3.04 12.46
C ARG A 398 25.29 -2.28 13.26
N ARG A 399 26.53 -2.77 13.31
CA ARG A 399 27.66 -2.09 13.94
C ARG A 399 27.85 -0.67 13.41
N TRP A 400 27.80 -0.47 12.09
CA TRP A 400 27.92 0.86 11.47
C TRP A 400 26.78 1.80 11.88
N VAL A 401 25.57 1.26 12.08
CA VAL A 401 24.42 2.04 12.58
C VAL A 401 24.64 2.45 14.04
N LEU A 402 25.11 1.53 14.89
CA LEU A 402 25.40 1.82 16.31
C LEU A 402 26.51 2.88 16.46
N GLU A 403 27.56 2.79 15.66
CA GLU A 403 28.61 3.83 15.60
C GLU A 403 28.05 5.17 15.09
N GLY A 404 27.25 5.17 14.03
CA GLY A 404 26.60 6.38 13.53
C GLY A 404 25.65 7.01 14.55
N MET A 405 24.96 6.19 15.36
CA MET A 405 24.15 6.68 16.48
C MET A 405 25.01 7.28 17.58
N ALA A 406 26.22 6.75 17.85
CA ALA A 406 27.15 7.37 18.78
C ALA A 406 27.57 8.76 18.30
N ASP A 407 27.89 8.91 17.02
CA ASP A 407 28.24 10.20 16.41
C ASP A 407 27.07 11.19 16.49
N SER A 408 25.85 10.74 16.19
CA SER A 408 24.63 11.55 16.26
C SER A 408 24.32 12.01 17.68
N LEU A 409 24.46 11.12 18.67
CA LEU A 409 24.27 11.47 20.09
C LEU A 409 25.31 12.49 20.56
N ALA A 410 26.59 12.32 20.19
CA ALA A 410 27.64 13.27 20.51
C ALA A 410 27.37 14.65 19.90
N TRP A 411 26.90 14.68 18.64
CA TRP A 411 26.52 15.93 17.98
C TRP A 411 25.35 16.63 18.68
N HIS A 412 24.27 15.89 19.01
CA HIS A 412 23.12 16.47 19.72
C HIS A 412 23.48 16.96 21.12
N GLN A 413 24.37 16.26 21.82
CA GLN A 413 24.88 16.71 23.11
C GLN A 413 25.62 18.05 23.01
N ALA A 414 26.41 18.25 21.95
CA ALA A 414 27.18 19.48 21.76
C ALA A 414 26.35 20.65 21.22
N ASN A 415 25.31 20.39 20.41
CA ASN A 415 24.60 21.43 19.64
C ASN A 415 23.14 21.64 20.07
N GLU A 416 22.50 20.65 20.70
CA GLU A 416 21.07 20.65 21.02
C GLU A 416 20.75 20.14 22.44
N ALA A 417 21.61 20.44 23.42
CA ALA A 417 21.53 19.93 24.79
C ALA A 417 20.20 20.19 25.53
N SER A 418 19.38 21.15 25.05
CA SER A 418 18.09 21.51 25.65
C SER A 418 16.90 21.36 24.71
N SER A 419 17.06 20.70 23.55
CA SER A 419 16.01 20.64 22.53
C SER A 419 15.05 19.46 22.76
N THR A 420 13.77 19.64 22.43
CA THR A 420 12.83 18.50 22.39
C THR A 420 13.24 17.48 21.33
N ASN A 421 13.85 17.93 20.24
CA ASN A 421 14.29 17.08 19.14
C ASN A 421 15.41 16.11 19.57
N SER A 422 16.37 16.59 20.37
CA SER A 422 17.50 15.80 20.87
C SER A 422 17.04 14.69 21.81
N VAL A 423 16.04 14.96 22.67
CA VAL A 423 15.41 13.92 23.52
C VAL A 423 14.70 12.86 22.68
N LEU A 424 13.91 13.27 21.69
CA LEU A 424 13.16 12.35 20.84
C LEU A 424 14.09 11.49 19.97
N ASN A 425 15.17 12.06 19.43
CA ASN A 425 16.20 11.30 18.69
C ASN A 425 16.98 10.35 19.62
N GLY A 426 17.26 10.77 20.86
CA GLY A 426 17.83 9.89 21.89
C GLY A 426 16.93 8.67 22.16
N CYS A 427 15.62 8.87 22.28
CA CYS A 427 14.67 7.76 22.49
C CYS A 427 14.60 6.79 21.29
N ARG A 428 14.67 7.30 20.05
CA ARG A 428 14.74 6.46 18.84
C ARG A 428 16.01 5.62 18.81
N SER A 429 17.14 6.25 19.13
CA SER A 429 18.44 5.58 19.21
C SER A 429 18.39 4.48 20.27
N TRP A 430 17.85 4.79 21.46
CA TRP A 430 17.70 3.81 22.54
C TRP A 430 16.89 2.58 22.12
N ARG A 431 15.75 2.79 21.47
CA ARG A 431 14.92 1.68 20.96
C ARG A 431 15.69 0.84 19.93
N TYR A 432 16.39 1.47 18.99
CA TYR A 432 17.16 0.74 17.99
C TYR A 432 18.30 -0.07 18.61
N ILE A 433 19.04 0.53 19.56
CA ILE A 433 20.12 -0.15 20.29
C ILE A 433 19.58 -1.42 20.95
N ALA A 434 18.43 -1.33 21.62
CA ALA A 434 17.82 -2.45 22.32
C ALA A 434 17.23 -3.52 21.36
N MET A 435 16.52 -3.09 20.31
CA MET A 435 15.65 -3.98 19.52
C MET A 435 16.16 -4.29 18.11
N GLY A 436 17.09 -3.50 17.58
CA GLY A 436 17.54 -3.57 16.18
C GLY A 436 16.52 -3.03 15.16
N GLU A 437 15.48 -2.32 15.61
CA GLU A 437 14.41 -1.82 14.75
C GLU A 437 14.32 -0.30 14.77
N PHE A 438 14.29 0.33 13.59
CA PHE A 438 14.02 1.75 13.46
C PHE A 438 12.56 2.11 13.80
N CYS A 439 12.30 3.38 14.13
CA CYS A 439 10.97 3.90 14.44
C CYS A 439 10.85 5.41 14.24
N SER A 440 9.62 5.93 14.32
CA SER A 440 9.35 7.35 14.42
C SER A 440 9.74 7.94 15.79
N LYS A 441 9.86 9.27 15.86
CA LYS A 441 10.17 10.02 17.10
C LYS A 441 9.23 9.70 18.27
N LEU A 442 7.92 9.63 18.00
CA LEU A 442 6.93 9.34 19.06
C LEU A 442 6.94 7.88 19.48
N GLU A 443 7.13 6.94 18.55
CA GLU A 443 7.22 5.52 18.91
C GLU A 443 8.45 5.24 19.78
N GLY A 444 9.59 5.85 19.43
CA GLY A 444 10.79 5.80 20.26
C GLY A 444 10.53 6.32 21.68
N ALA A 445 9.90 7.49 21.80
CA ALA A 445 9.57 8.08 23.10
C ALA A 445 8.55 7.23 23.90
N ASN A 446 7.50 6.73 23.24
CA ASN A 446 6.49 5.87 23.86
C ASN A 446 7.07 4.52 24.31
N TRP A 447 8.07 4.01 23.60
CA TRP A 447 8.81 2.82 24.01
C TRP A 447 9.73 3.12 25.20
N ALA A 448 10.43 4.27 25.18
CA ALA A 448 11.30 4.71 26.26
C ALA A 448 10.51 4.90 27.57
N LEU A 449 9.31 5.50 27.52
CA LEU A 449 8.42 5.70 28.67
C LEU A 449 7.98 4.40 29.38
N LYS A 450 8.15 3.24 28.74
CA LYS A 450 7.84 1.93 29.32
C LYS A 450 9.05 1.26 29.98
N GLN A 451 10.24 1.87 29.90
CA GLN A 451 11.45 1.35 30.53
C GLN A 451 11.52 1.80 31.99
N ASP A 452 11.98 0.92 32.88
CA ASP A 452 12.00 1.17 34.33
C ASP A 452 12.83 2.40 34.73
N ASN A 453 13.88 2.73 33.96
CA ASN A 453 14.78 3.85 34.22
C ASN A 453 14.53 5.06 33.29
N CYS A 454 13.33 5.21 32.72
CA CYS A 454 13.05 6.33 31.82
C CYS A 454 13.06 7.67 32.57
N PRO A 455 13.90 8.64 32.18
CA PRO A 455 13.90 9.97 32.79
C PRO A 455 12.57 10.70 32.52
N ALA A 456 12.13 11.51 33.48
CA ALA A 456 10.88 12.27 33.38
C ALA A 456 10.87 13.27 32.20
N ILE A 457 12.05 13.65 31.70
CA ILE A 457 12.22 14.57 30.57
C ILE A 457 11.59 14.05 29.27
N VAL A 458 11.49 12.73 29.10
CA VAL A 458 10.90 12.11 27.90
C VAL A 458 9.41 12.46 27.79
N ARG A 459 8.68 12.47 28.92
CA ARG A 459 7.26 12.87 28.93
C ARG A 459 7.11 14.35 28.57
N ARG A 460 7.96 15.21 29.15
CA ARG A 460 7.97 16.65 28.84
C ARG A 460 8.32 16.92 27.37
N ALA A 461 9.22 16.16 26.79
CA ALA A 461 9.56 16.25 25.37
C ALA A 461 8.39 15.83 24.46
N VAL A 462 7.63 14.80 24.83
CA VAL A 462 6.42 14.40 24.08
C VAL A 462 5.35 15.51 24.13
N GLU A 463 5.15 16.11 25.30
CA GLU A 463 4.19 17.20 25.51
C GLU A 463 4.62 18.51 24.82
N GLY A 464 5.90 18.88 24.91
CA GLY A 464 6.50 20.09 24.35
C GLY A 464 6.78 20.04 22.85
N ARG A 465 6.49 18.92 22.18
CA ARG A 465 6.77 18.72 20.75
C ARG A 465 6.10 19.75 19.83
N LYS A 466 4.94 20.30 20.23
CA LYS A 466 4.20 21.30 19.45
C LYS A 466 4.59 22.74 19.79
N THR A 467 5.11 22.99 20.98
CA THR A 467 5.40 24.33 21.50
C THR A 467 6.86 24.72 21.29
N GLY A 468 7.76 23.74 21.11
CA GLY A 468 9.19 24.01 20.90
C GLY A 468 9.90 24.45 22.18
N ASP A 469 9.32 24.16 23.34
CA ASP A 469 9.85 24.59 24.63
C ASP A 469 11.26 24.03 24.88
N LYS A 470 12.12 24.87 25.45
CA LYS A 470 13.44 24.44 25.93
C LYS A 470 13.28 23.53 27.14
N LEU A 471 14.02 22.43 27.13
CA LEU A 471 14.07 21.44 28.20
C LEU A 471 15.26 21.71 29.12
N ASP A 472 15.18 21.19 30.35
CA ASP A 472 16.30 21.28 31.29
C ASP A 472 17.47 20.42 30.79
N ALA A 473 18.62 21.05 30.53
CA ALA A 473 19.77 20.37 29.94
C ALA A 473 20.33 19.25 30.84
N GLY A 474 20.27 19.40 32.16
CA GLY A 474 20.69 18.35 33.11
C GLY A 474 19.83 17.11 32.99
N GLN A 475 18.51 17.29 32.91
CA GLN A 475 17.57 16.17 32.72
C GLN A 475 17.68 15.53 31.33
N VAL A 476 18.02 16.29 30.28
CA VAL A 476 18.32 15.73 28.96
C VAL A 476 19.58 14.86 29.02
N MET A 477 20.61 15.30 29.75
CA MET A 477 21.85 14.55 29.94
C MET A 477 21.64 13.21 30.64
N GLU A 478 20.74 13.12 31.62
CA GLU A 478 20.40 11.83 32.26
C GLU A 478 19.92 10.78 31.24
N LEU A 479 19.12 11.19 30.25
CA LEU A 479 18.71 10.30 29.16
C LEU A 479 19.92 9.91 28.31
N TYR A 480 20.76 10.88 27.95
CA TYR A 480 21.91 10.62 27.09
C TYR A 480 22.91 9.66 27.74
N ASP A 481 23.15 9.78 29.04
CA ASP A 481 24.02 8.85 29.78
C ASP A 481 23.50 7.41 29.71
N ILE A 482 22.17 7.22 29.80
CA ILE A 482 21.53 5.90 29.64
C ILE A 482 21.75 5.37 28.22
N VAL A 483 21.46 6.19 27.21
CA VAL A 483 21.52 5.76 25.80
C VAL A 483 22.96 5.50 25.35
N VAL A 484 23.90 6.38 25.72
CA VAL A 484 25.32 6.24 25.39
C VAL A 484 25.91 4.99 26.06
N LYS A 485 25.56 4.74 27.32
CA LYS A 485 25.98 3.51 28.01
C LYS A 485 25.42 2.27 27.32
N ALA A 486 24.11 2.25 27.03
CA ALA A 486 23.48 1.14 26.33
C ALA A 486 24.11 0.88 24.95
N ASN A 487 24.46 1.94 24.21
CA ASN A 487 25.11 1.83 22.91
C ASN A 487 26.52 1.23 23.03
N ARG A 488 27.29 1.69 24.02
CA ARG A 488 28.65 1.18 24.30
C ARG A 488 28.62 -0.30 24.65
N ASP A 489 27.77 -0.68 25.60
CA ASP A 489 27.60 -2.08 26.03
C ASP A 489 27.21 -2.96 24.83
N LYS A 490 26.42 -2.43 23.89
CA LYS A 490 26.02 -3.16 22.68
C LYS A 490 27.15 -3.31 21.68
N LEU A 491 27.91 -2.25 21.40
CA LEU A 491 29.07 -2.24 20.49
C LEU A 491 30.17 -3.22 20.92
N GLU A 492 30.32 -3.47 22.22
CA GLU A 492 31.27 -4.48 22.74
C GLU A 492 30.87 -5.92 22.40
N THR A 493 29.59 -6.15 22.09
CA THR A 493 29.02 -7.50 21.83
C THR A 493 28.60 -7.73 20.39
N GLU A 494 28.67 -6.71 19.53
CA GLU A 494 28.21 -6.78 18.14
C GLU A 494 29.41 -7.07 17.21
N ASP A 495 29.31 -8.16 16.46
CA ASP A 495 30.34 -8.58 15.51
C ASP A 495 30.51 -7.56 14.36
N ASP A 496 31.71 -7.55 13.76
CA ASP A 496 32.11 -6.63 12.67
C ASP A 496 31.38 -6.88 11.33
#